data_AF-A0A947B1R1-F1
#
_entry.id   AF-A0A947B1R1-F1
#
_cell.length_a   1.000
_cell.length_b   1.000
_cell.length_c   1.000
_cell.angle_alpha   90.00
_cell.angle_beta   90.00
_cell.angle_gamma   90.00
#
_symmetry.space_group_name_H-M   'P 1'
#
loop_
_entity.id
_entity.type
_entity.pdbx_description
1 polymer ?
#
loop_
_entity_poly.entity_id
_entity_poly.type
_entity_poly.pdbx_seq_one_letter_code
_entity_poly.pdbx_strand_id
1 'polypeptide(L)'
;MNVLRNQTAEIGIETIFTNAILNEFIRWKRLPVKPANEAEAVLGGSIARIKTRTASHLTRTRTLETRVTVTLSLTLTRADTDEVLWQNKNLSYFDEYVETANALNTATLRREAFRRIAEFLAEKIHKDLFEEF
;
A
#
# COMPACT_ATOMS: atom_id res chain seq x y z
N MET A 1 3.82 -13.99 -3.61
CA MET A 1 3.33 -12.64 -4.00
C MET A 1 4.31 -12.04 -4.99
N ASN A 2 3.83 -11.34 -6.01
CA ASN A 2 4.69 -10.60 -6.94
C ASN A 2 4.89 -9.16 -6.46
N VAL A 3 6.03 -8.56 -6.78
CA VAL A 3 6.24 -7.13 -6.56
C VAL A 3 5.15 -6.36 -7.30
N LEU A 4 4.50 -5.43 -6.59
CA LEU A 4 3.45 -4.62 -7.18
C LEU A 4 4.02 -3.72 -8.27
N ARG A 5 3.29 -3.59 -9.39
CA ARG A 5 3.68 -2.63 -10.43
C ARG A 5 3.41 -1.20 -9.97
N ASN A 6 4.33 -0.30 -10.23
CA ASN A 6 4.13 1.12 -10.00
C ASN A 6 3.56 1.79 -11.26
N GLN A 7 2.32 2.29 -11.19
CA GLN A 7 1.69 3.05 -12.28
C GLN A 7 1.67 4.55 -11.98
N THR A 8 2.55 5.00 -11.09
CA THR A 8 2.63 6.37 -10.60
C THR A 8 4.04 6.94 -10.81
N ALA A 9 4.22 8.22 -10.51
CA ALA A 9 5.53 8.87 -10.57
C ALA A 9 6.37 8.71 -9.27
N GLU A 10 5.86 8.01 -8.25
CA GLU A 10 6.54 7.89 -6.96
C GLU A 10 7.56 6.76 -6.97
N ILE A 11 8.86 7.09 -6.95
CA ILE A 11 9.94 6.11 -7.08
C ILE A 11 10.07 5.25 -5.81
N GLY A 12 10.14 3.92 -5.98
CA GLY A 12 10.35 2.96 -4.90
C GLY A 12 9.09 2.69 -4.06
N ILE A 13 7.93 3.17 -4.49
CA ILE A 13 6.66 2.94 -3.80
C ILE A 13 6.26 1.46 -3.87
N GLU A 14 6.60 0.78 -4.96
CA GLU A 14 6.40 -0.66 -5.14
C GLU A 14 7.03 -1.48 -4.01
N THR A 15 8.24 -1.13 -3.60
CA THR A 15 8.96 -1.81 -2.52
C THR A 15 8.30 -1.55 -1.16
N ILE A 16 7.90 -0.30 -0.88
CA ILE A 16 7.23 0.06 0.38
C ILE A 16 5.95 -0.77 0.56
N PHE A 17 5.10 -0.80 -0.47
CA PHE A 17 3.81 -1.49 -0.40
C PHE A 17 3.96 -3.01 -0.46
N THR A 18 4.83 -3.54 -1.32
CA THR A 18 5.07 -4.98 -1.39
C THR A 18 5.62 -5.51 -0.05
N ASN A 19 6.57 -4.80 0.56
CA ASN A 19 7.15 -5.22 1.83
C ASN A 19 6.15 -5.13 2.99
N ALA A 20 5.31 -4.09 3.04
CA ALA A 20 4.29 -3.98 4.07
C ALA A 20 3.30 -5.16 4.01
N ILE A 21 2.83 -5.50 2.81
CA ILE A 21 1.94 -6.65 2.60
C ILE A 21 2.66 -7.94 2.98
N LEU A 22 3.88 -8.16 2.51
CA LEU A 22 4.63 -9.37 2.82
C LEU A 22 4.88 -9.53 4.34
N ASN A 23 5.25 -8.44 5.02
CA ASN A 23 5.48 -8.43 6.46
C ASN A 23 4.20 -8.76 7.25
N GLU A 24 3.04 -8.26 6.80
CA GLU A 24 1.76 -8.55 7.43
C GLU A 24 1.45 -10.06 7.38
N PHE A 25 1.61 -10.67 6.21
CA PHE A 25 1.35 -12.11 6.06
C PHE A 25 2.33 -12.98 6.86
N ILE A 26 3.60 -12.55 6.98
CA ILE A 26 4.59 -13.22 7.83
C ILE A 26 4.22 -13.11 9.31
N ARG A 27 3.80 -11.91 9.76
CA ARG A 27 3.45 -11.63 11.16
C ARG A 27 2.38 -12.59 11.68
N TRP A 28 1.36 -12.87 10.87
CA TRP A 28 0.26 -13.75 11.26
C TRP A 28 0.56 -15.25 11.09
N LYS A 29 1.77 -15.63 10.64
CA LYS A 29 2.28 -17.02 10.52
C LYS A 29 1.36 -17.99 9.74
N ARG A 30 0.43 -17.47 8.93
CA ARG A 30 -0.60 -18.27 8.26
C ARG A 30 -0.27 -18.67 6.83
N LEU A 31 0.82 -18.17 6.24
CA LEU A 31 1.33 -18.66 4.96
C LEU A 31 2.86 -18.82 5.01
N PRO A 32 3.42 -19.98 4.63
CA PRO A 32 4.79 -20.00 4.16
C PRO A 32 4.83 -19.14 2.89
N VAL A 33 5.53 -18.00 2.92
CA VAL A 33 5.80 -17.22 1.71
C VAL A 33 6.73 -18.05 0.85
N LYS A 34 6.16 -18.82 -0.07
CA LYS A 34 6.88 -19.69 -1.01
C LYS A 34 7.13 -18.95 -2.32
N PRO A 35 8.17 -19.34 -3.09
CA PRO A 35 8.31 -18.88 -4.46
C PRO A 35 7.10 -19.32 -5.31
N ALA A 36 6.80 -18.60 -6.39
CA ALA A 36 5.54 -18.75 -7.14
C ALA A 36 5.29 -20.17 -7.68
N ASN A 37 6.35 -20.96 -7.90
CA ASN A 37 6.28 -22.34 -8.37
C ASN A 37 5.81 -23.36 -7.30
N GLU A 38 5.69 -22.96 -6.04
CA GLU A 38 5.20 -23.79 -4.94
C GLU A 38 4.01 -23.16 -4.20
N ALA A 39 3.53 -22.01 -4.70
CA ALA A 39 2.43 -21.28 -4.08
C ALA A 39 1.08 -21.84 -4.56
N GLU A 40 0.13 -22.01 -3.64
CA GLU A 40 -1.25 -22.41 -3.99
C GLU A 40 -2.07 -21.24 -4.55
N ALA A 41 -1.69 -20.02 -4.18
CA ALA A 41 -2.27 -18.78 -4.69
C ALA A 41 -1.23 -17.66 -4.79
N VAL A 42 -1.41 -16.77 -5.77
CA VAL A 42 -0.50 -15.66 -6.05
C VAL A 42 -1.25 -14.33 -5.95
N LEU A 43 -0.85 -13.50 -4.98
CA LEU A 43 -1.28 -12.11 -4.91
C LEU A 43 -0.42 -11.25 -5.85
N GLY A 44 -1.08 -10.49 -6.72
CA GLY A 44 -0.44 -9.54 -7.63
C GLY A 44 -1.29 -8.29 -7.86
N GLY A 45 -0.70 -7.26 -8.47
CA GLY A 45 -1.42 -6.02 -8.74
C GLY A 45 -0.53 -4.82 -9.01
N SER A 46 -1.10 -3.63 -8.80
CA SER A 46 -0.40 -2.35 -8.96
C SER A 46 -0.78 -1.31 -7.91
N ILE A 47 0.15 -0.39 -7.68
CA ILE A 47 -0.15 0.94 -7.14
C ILE A 47 -0.73 1.73 -8.30
N ALA A 48 -2.07 1.74 -8.39
CA ALA A 48 -2.80 2.27 -9.53
C ALA A 48 -2.80 3.80 -9.55
N ARG A 49 -2.79 4.44 -8.38
CA ARG A 49 -2.92 5.89 -8.29
C ARG A 49 -2.38 6.43 -6.96
N ILE A 50 -1.75 7.60 -7.04
CA ILE A 50 -1.46 8.47 -5.90
C ILE A 50 -2.07 9.83 -6.19
N LYS A 51 -2.81 10.39 -5.23
CA LYS A 51 -3.39 11.73 -5.31
C LYS A 51 -2.98 12.53 -4.09
N THR A 52 -2.51 13.75 -4.30
CA THR A 52 -2.24 14.70 -3.23
C THR A 52 -3.28 15.82 -3.24
N ARG A 53 -3.67 16.26 -2.04
CA ARG A 53 -4.52 17.43 -1.85
C ARG A 53 -4.01 18.21 -0.65
N THR A 54 -3.53 19.41 -0.90
CA THR A 54 -3.04 20.31 0.14
C THR A 54 -4.23 20.97 0.83
N ALA A 55 -4.25 20.89 2.17
CA ALA A 55 -5.17 21.60 3.02
C ALA A 55 -4.37 22.62 3.84
N SER A 56 -4.57 23.90 3.57
CA SER A 56 -3.96 24.97 4.36
C SER A 56 -4.77 25.18 5.63
N HIS A 57 -4.36 24.59 6.75
CA HIS A 57 -4.94 24.93 8.05
C HIS A 57 -4.30 26.22 8.57
N LEU A 58 -5.07 27.31 8.50
CA LEU A 58 -4.65 28.65 8.94
C LEU A 58 -4.82 28.81 10.46
N THR A 59 -4.14 28.01 11.28
CA THR A 59 -3.94 28.31 12.71
C THR A 59 -2.62 29.02 12.91
N ARG A 60 -2.47 29.71 14.06
CA ARG A 60 -1.46 30.76 14.36
C ARG A 60 0.01 30.44 14.04
N THR A 61 0.34 29.21 13.65
CA THR A 61 1.68 28.70 13.29
C THR A 61 1.91 28.42 11.78
N ARG A 62 0.93 28.65 10.89
CA ARG A 62 1.05 28.43 9.41
C ARG A 62 1.74 27.10 9.04
N THR A 63 1.15 25.99 9.46
CA THR A 63 1.58 24.64 9.05
C THR A 63 0.80 24.22 7.81
N LEU A 64 1.49 23.95 6.71
CA LEU A 64 0.86 23.47 5.48
C LEU A 64 0.78 21.94 5.55
N GLU A 65 -0.43 21.38 5.50
CA GLU A 65 -0.64 19.94 5.54
C GLU A 65 -1.07 19.43 4.16
N THR A 66 -0.46 18.34 3.72
CA THR A 66 -0.82 17.69 2.46
C THR A 66 -1.33 16.29 2.74
N ARG A 67 -2.57 16.05 2.32
CA ARG A 67 -3.17 14.71 2.30
C ARG A 67 -2.68 13.96 1.08
N VAL A 68 -2.15 12.77 1.28
CA VAL A 68 -1.82 11.83 0.20
C VAL A 68 -2.72 10.61 0.28
N THR A 69 -3.34 10.26 -0.84
CA THR A 69 -4.21 9.09 -1.00
C THR A 69 -3.58 8.12 -1.97
N VAL A 70 -3.47 6.86 -1.58
CA VAL A 70 -2.97 5.77 -2.44
C VAL A 70 -4.12 4.84 -2.78
N THR A 71 -4.17 4.38 -4.02
CA THR A 71 -5.12 3.36 -4.50
C THR A 71 -4.36 2.19 -5.08
N LEU A 72 -4.66 1.00 -4.59
CA LEU A 72 -4.17 -0.28 -5.07
C LEU A 72 -5.23 -0.97 -5.92
N SER A 73 -4.77 -1.72 -6.92
CA SER A 73 -5.58 -2.68 -7.67
C SER A 73 -4.94 -4.05 -7.53
N LEU A 74 -5.58 -4.94 -6.78
CA LEU A 74 -5.03 -6.23 -6.39
C LEU A 74 -5.94 -7.38 -6.84
N THR A 75 -5.32 -8.52 -7.11
CA THR A 75 -6.00 -9.78 -7.44
C THR A 75 -5.21 -10.92 -6.86
N LEU A 76 -5.91 -11.85 -6.21
CA LEU A 76 -5.41 -13.13 -5.77
C LEU A 76 -5.91 -14.20 -6.75
N THR A 77 -5.01 -14.92 -7.39
CA THR A 77 -5.35 -16.02 -8.29
C THR A 77 -4.83 -17.35 -7.76
N ARG A 78 -5.52 -18.45 -8.06
CA ARG A 78 -4.98 -19.81 -7.84
C ARG A 78 -3.83 -20.04 -8.82
N ALA A 79 -2.73 -20.63 -8.35
CA ALA A 79 -1.51 -20.72 -9.16
C ALA A 79 -1.57 -21.76 -10.30
N ASP A 80 -2.44 -22.76 -10.18
CA ASP A 80 -2.59 -23.86 -11.14
C ASP A 80 -3.63 -23.55 -12.24
N THR A 81 -4.70 -22.83 -11.91
CA THR A 81 -5.84 -22.57 -12.82
C THR A 81 -5.99 -21.11 -13.25
N ASP A 82 -5.23 -20.17 -12.65
CA ASP A 82 -5.44 -18.73 -12.78
C ASP A 82 -6.84 -18.25 -12.34
N GLU A 83 -7.60 -19.08 -11.61
CA GLU A 83 -8.92 -18.70 -11.09
C GLU A 83 -8.79 -17.53 -10.12
N VAL A 84 -9.62 -16.49 -10.28
CA VAL A 84 -9.65 -15.35 -9.37
C VAL A 84 -10.33 -15.76 -8.06
N LEU A 85 -9.55 -15.86 -6.99
CA LEU A 85 -10.02 -16.19 -5.65
C LEU A 85 -10.50 -14.96 -4.90
N TRP A 86 -9.86 -13.82 -5.13
CA TRP A 86 -10.22 -12.53 -4.53
C TRP A 86 -9.73 -11.38 -5.40
N GLN A 87 -10.46 -10.26 -5.39
CA GLN A 87 -10.07 -9.08 -6.15
C GLN A 87 -10.60 -7.79 -5.51
N ASN A 88 -9.73 -6.78 -5.42
CA ASN A 88 -10.13 -5.42 -5.10
C ASN A 88 -9.36 -4.42 -5.97
N LYS A 89 -10.06 -3.79 -6.91
CA LYS A 89 -9.48 -2.87 -7.90
C LYS A 89 -9.35 -1.41 -7.41
N ASN A 90 -9.96 -1.08 -6.27
CA ASN A 90 -10.07 0.30 -5.77
C ASN A 90 -9.76 0.40 -4.28
N LEU A 91 -8.89 -0.47 -3.76
CA LEU A 91 -8.52 -0.45 -2.36
C LEU A 91 -7.71 0.81 -2.08
N SER A 92 -8.23 1.72 -1.26
CA SER A 92 -7.59 3.01 -1.02
C SER A 92 -7.57 3.42 0.43
N TYR A 93 -6.51 4.13 0.80
CA TYR A 93 -6.41 4.81 2.08
C TYR A 93 -5.60 6.09 1.93
N PHE A 94 -5.71 6.98 2.90
CA PHE A 94 -5.01 8.25 2.91
C PHE A 94 -4.33 8.49 4.25
N ASP A 95 -3.32 9.35 4.20
CA ASP A 95 -2.67 9.90 5.38
C ASP A 95 -2.20 11.33 5.07
N GLU A 96 -1.82 12.07 6.10
CA GLU A 96 -1.40 13.46 6.02
C GLU A 96 0.06 13.61 6.44
N TYR A 97 0.73 14.58 5.83
CA TYR A 97 2.08 14.98 6.22
C TYR A 97 2.20 16.50 6.17
N VAL A 98 3.08 17.03 7.02
CA VAL A 98 3.38 18.46 7.08
C VAL A 98 4.44 18.81 6.05
N GLU A 99 4.21 19.89 5.31
CA GLU A 99 5.22 20.56 4.50
C GLU A 99 6.01 21.54 5.35
N THR A 100 7.33 21.40 5.30
CA THR A 100 8.27 22.24 6.04
C THR A 100 9.07 23.10 5.07
N ALA A 101 9.76 24.12 5.60
CA ALA A 101 10.67 24.94 4.81
C ALA A 101 11.85 24.14 4.20
N ASN A 102 12.18 22.97 4.75
CA ASN A 102 13.21 22.10 4.22
C ASN A 102 12.57 20.99 3.37
N ALA A 103 12.85 21.01 2.06
CA ALA A 103 12.30 20.04 1.11
C ALA A 103 12.67 18.58 1.43
N LEU A 104 13.87 18.32 1.99
CA LEU A 104 14.29 16.96 2.38
C LEU A 104 13.48 16.43 3.57
N ASN A 105 13.14 17.30 4.52
CA ASN A 105 12.28 16.94 5.64
C ASN A 105 10.86 16.63 5.15
N THR A 106 10.32 17.46 4.26
CA THR A 106 9.00 17.22 3.63
C THR A 106 8.99 15.88 2.87
N ALA A 107 10.03 15.56 2.12
CA ALA A 107 10.15 14.29 1.41
C ALA A 107 10.21 13.09 2.37
N THR A 108 10.92 13.22 3.49
CA THR A 108 10.97 12.20 4.56
C THR A 108 9.59 11.96 5.16
N LEU A 109 8.89 13.03 5.56
CA LEU A 109 7.54 12.95 6.16
C LEU A 109 6.52 12.35 5.19
N ARG A 110 6.58 12.73 3.90
CA ARG A 110 5.75 12.11 2.86
C ARG A 110 6.05 10.62 2.72
N ARG A 111 7.32 10.21 2.77
CA ARG A 111 7.69 8.79 2.70
C ARG A 111 7.23 8.01 3.92
N GLU A 112 7.19 8.62 5.10
CA GLU A 112 6.59 8.03 6.30
C GLU A 112 5.07 7.88 6.18
N ALA A 113 4.37 8.86 5.61
CA ALA A 113 2.95 8.73 5.31
C ALA A 113 2.67 7.54 4.39
N PHE A 114 3.50 7.33 3.35
CA PHE A 114 3.38 6.13 2.52
C PHE A 114 3.56 4.83 3.28
N ARG A 115 4.50 4.76 4.25
CA ARG A 115 4.69 3.56 5.08
C ARG A 115 3.45 3.27 5.91
N ARG A 116 2.89 4.28 6.59
CA ARG A 116 1.67 4.12 7.40
C ARG A 116 0.46 3.71 6.56
N ILE A 117 0.31 4.29 5.37
CA ILE A 117 -0.73 3.86 4.41
C ILE A 117 -0.51 2.40 3.99
N ALA A 118 0.73 2.02 3.69
CA ALA A 118 1.05 0.65 3.27
C ALA A 118 0.77 -0.38 4.38
N GLU A 119 1.13 -0.07 5.62
CA GLU A 119 0.84 -0.89 6.80
C GLU A 119 -0.68 -1.05 7.00
N PHE A 120 -1.43 0.06 6.98
CA PHE A 120 -2.89 0.01 7.12
C PHE A 120 -3.56 -0.80 6.00
N LEU A 121 -3.15 -0.61 4.75
CA LEU A 121 -3.70 -1.37 3.63
C LEU A 121 -3.30 -2.84 3.68
N ALA A 122 -2.11 -3.17 4.16
CA ALA A 122 -1.68 -4.55 4.36
C ALA A 122 -2.57 -5.26 5.40
N GLU A 123 -2.82 -4.64 6.55
CA GLU A 123 -3.75 -5.15 7.55
C GLU A 123 -5.15 -5.36 6.97
N LYS A 124 -5.64 -4.39 6.18
CA LYS A 124 -6.94 -4.49 5.52
C LYS A 124 -7.00 -5.65 4.52
N ILE A 125 -5.96 -5.85 3.71
CA ILE A 125 -5.88 -6.98 2.77
C ILE A 125 -5.91 -8.30 3.54
N HIS A 126 -5.15 -8.41 4.62
CA HIS A 126 -5.16 -9.61 5.46
C HIS A 126 -6.57 -9.88 6.02
N LYS A 127 -7.24 -8.86 6.58
CA LYS A 127 -8.63 -8.99 7.06
C LYS A 127 -9.59 -9.40 5.96
N ASP A 128 -9.58 -8.69 4.83
CA ASP A 128 -10.46 -8.98 3.69
C ASP A 128 -10.28 -10.43 3.16
N LEU A 129 -9.10 -11.04 3.31
CA LEU A 129 -8.82 -12.41 2.87
C LEU A 129 -9.14 -13.50 3.91
N PHE A 130 -9.09 -13.18 5.21
CA PHE A 130 -9.14 -14.18 6.29
C PHE A 130 -10.29 -14.01 7.28
N GLU A 131 -11.00 -12.87 7.28
CA GLU A 131 -12.17 -12.63 8.14
C GLU A 131 -13.51 -12.81 7.41
N GLU A 132 -13.52 -13.13 6.10
CA GLU A 132 -14.73 -13.53 5.34
C GLU A 132 -15.08 -15.05 5.45
N PHE A 133 -14.60 -15.76 6.50
CA PHE A 133 -14.95 -17.17 6.76
C PHE A 133 -15.37 -17.44 8.21
#